data_AF-A0AAU9VQ03-F1
#
_entry.id   AF-A0AAU9VQ03-F1
#
_cell.length_a   1.000
_cell.length_b   1.000
_cell.length_c   1.000
_cell.angle_alpha   90.00
_cell.angle_beta   90.00
_cell.angle_gamma   90.00
#
_symmetry.space_group_name_H-M   'P 1'
#
loop_
_entity.id
_entity.type
_entity.pdbx_description
1 polymer ?
#
loop_
_entity_poly.entity_id
_entity_poly.type
_entity_poly.pdbx_seq_one_letter_code
_entity_poly.pdbx_strand_id
1 'polypeptide(L)'
;MKRKGRAASASASSPEGKKTKVGGENDPETSTTDSRMVDFTTPKRVAETLLAVADLETFFTETWEKKPYFVKRANIDFYGALFSKKDLEAILKKEEIHFIEDINLSRYVEGKTELLNEEGSRINSKHIKTTGVSVQFHQPDRFKDEIWRLVESLESYLNCLVFVDAFVFQPGSQGLAPQHDDMETFILQTEGKTKWKLFRPLQELSQDASPDLELEDIGEPTEEFDLEPGDLLYFPRGTVFFPVPVEDKDHTTYLALTTFQESSWGNMLTSVLTKAVEKAMESDVEYRRGLPINFPLFMGNGLHDTDSDQDPSEHNDNQKSDKEESPMEAAADPRKAFNKTLINLVHGLEQHLSPDKAVDNLVYEFFNARLPPYAKDIKKGKKTTFS
;
A
#
# COMPACT_ATOMS: atom_id res chain seq x y z
N MET A 1 1.01 -9.59 -19.66
CA MET A 1 1.17 -8.15 -19.93
C MET A 1 1.93 -7.55 -18.76
N LYS A 2 2.89 -6.64 -18.97
CA LYS A 2 3.55 -5.91 -17.88
C LYS A 2 2.58 -4.83 -17.38
N ARG A 3 2.35 -4.74 -16.06
CA ARG A 3 1.46 -3.71 -15.50
C ARG A 3 2.23 -2.39 -15.39
N LYS A 4 1.66 -1.29 -15.89
CA LYS A 4 2.14 0.08 -15.61
C LYS A 4 1.45 0.55 -14.32
N GLY A 5 2.19 1.17 -13.40
CA GLY A 5 1.64 1.73 -12.15
C GLY A 5 2.41 1.39 -10.88
N ARG A 6 3.41 0.51 -10.92
CA ARG A 6 4.27 0.28 -9.76
C ARG A 6 5.25 1.45 -9.60
N ALA A 7 5.10 2.25 -8.55
CA ALA A 7 6.20 3.08 -8.06
C ALA A 7 7.34 2.15 -7.60
N ALA A 8 8.59 2.45 -7.96
CA ALA A 8 9.73 1.72 -7.43
C ALA A 8 9.86 2.04 -5.93
N SER A 9 10.00 1.01 -5.08
CA SER A 9 10.34 1.20 -3.66
C SER A 9 11.72 1.86 -3.61
N ALA A 10 11.76 3.15 -3.29
CA ALA A 10 13.00 3.92 -3.20
C ALA A 10 13.41 4.03 -1.72
N SER A 11 14.53 3.43 -1.35
CA SER A 11 15.18 3.69 -0.05
C SER A 11 15.85 5.07 -0.09
N ALA A 12 15.35 6.01 0.72
CA ALA A 12 15.88 7.38 0.83
C ALA A 12 16.27 7.73 2.28
N SER A 13 17.45 8.35 2.46
CA SER A 13 18.17 8.58 3.72
C SER A 13 17.55 9.58 4.70
N SER A 14 17.56 9.25 6.00
CA SER A 14 16.98 10.01 7.14
C SER A 14 17.90 11.04 7.83
N PRO A 15 17.31 11.91 8.67
CA PRO A 15 17.87 12.29 9.98
C PRO A 15 16.87 12.18 11.17
N GLU A 16 17.46 12.15 12.37
CA GLU A 16 17.01 11.59 13.68
C GLU A 16 15.92 12.35 14.50
N GLY A 17 15.18 11.63 15.37
CA GLY A 17 14.31 12.21 16.41
C GLY A 17 13.73 11.21 17.44
N LYS A 18 13.63 11.60 18.72
CA LYS A 18 13.60 10.76 19.95
C LYS A 18 12.22 10.18 20.40
N LYS A 19 12.34 9.06 21.12
CA LYS A 19 11.36 8.07 21.63
C LYS A 19 10.48 8.47 22.82
N THR A 20 9.31 7.81 22.97
CA THR A 20 8.69 7.49 24.27
C THR A 20 7.80 6.22 24.18
N LYS A 21 7.77 5.39 25.25
CA LYS A 21 7.39 3.96 25.29
C LYS A 21 6.11 3.73 26.12
N VAL A 22 5.14 2.92 25.65
CA VAL A 22 4.02 2.37 26.45
C VAL A 22 3.60 1.02 25.86
N GLY A 23 3.50 -0.07 26.63
CA GLY A 23 3.25 -1.44 26.15
C GLY A 23 1.81 -1.97 26.39
N GLY A 24 1.45 -3.05 25.69
CA GLY A 24 0.25 -3.86 25.89
C GLY A 24 0.21 -5.07 24.95
N GLU A 25 0.12 -6.29 25.51
CA GLU A 25 0.05 -7.60 24.85
C GLU A 25 -1.41 -7.98 24.50
N ASN A 26 -1.64 -8.74 23.41
CA ASN A 26 -2.90 -9.47 23.16
C ASN A 26 -2.65 -10.75 22.32
N ASP A 27 -3.36 -11.83 22.69
CA ASP A 27 -3.30 -13.20 22.12
C ASP A 27 -4.24 -13.41 20.90
N PRO A 28 -3.99 -14.40 20.03
CA PRO A 28 -4.71 -14.60 18.75
C PRO A 28 -5.99 -15.46 18.87
N GLU A 29 -7.08 -15.01 18.25
CA GLU A 29 -8.33 -15.77 18.06
C GLU A 29 -8.24 -16.70 16.82
N THR A 30 -8.66 -17.96 16.96
CA THR A 30 -8.66 -18.98 15.89
C THR A 30 -10.09 -19.30 15.45
N SER A 31 -10.42 -19.06 14.18
CA SER A 31 -11.65 -19.52 13.51
C SER A 31 -11.30 -20.45 12.36
N THR A 32 -11.75 -21.70 12.41
CA THR A 32 -11.41 -22.79 11.47
C THR A 32 -12.56 -23.09 10.50
N THR A 33 -12.49 -22.56 9.28
CA THR A 33 -13.19 -23.16 8.12
C THR A 33 -12.27 -24.11 7.36
N ASP A 34 -12.60 -25.39 7.39
CA ASP A 34 -11.84 -26.57 6.91
C ASP A 34 -11.84 -26.70 5.37
N SER A 35 -11.51 -25.62 4.64
CA SER A 35 -11.32 -25.72 3.19
C SER A 35 -9.90 -26.19 2.87
N ARG A 36 -9.77 -27.25 2.08
CA ARG A 36 -8.46 -27.80 1.67
C ARG A 36 -7.73 -26.95 0.63
N MET A 37 -8.41 -26.00 0.00
CA MET A 37 -7.87 -25.11 -1.03
C MET A 37 -8.69 -23.81 -1.13
N VAL A 38 -8.18 -22.82 -1.85
CA VAL A 38 -8.91 -21.58 -2.13
C VAL A 38 -10.17 -21.85 -2.97
N ASP A 39 -11.33 -21.36 -2.51
CA ASP A 39 -12.62 -21.49 -3.22
C ASP A 39 -12.77 -20.38 -4.27
N PHE A 40 -12.61 -20.75 -5.53
CA PHE A 40 -12.71 -19.84 -6.67
C PHE A 40 -14.10 -19.81 -7.32
N THR A 41 -15.17 -20.16 -6.60
CA THR A 41 -16.55 -20.08 -7.13
C THR A 41 -17.00 -18.64 -7.36
N THR A 42 -16.60 -17.71 -6.50
CA THR A 42 -16.81 -16.26 -6.69
C THR A 42 -15.63 -15.46 -6.13
N PRO A 43 -15.43 -14.20 -6.57
CA PRO A 43 -14.44 -13.29 -5.97
C PRO A 43 -14.55 -13.18 -4.44
N LYS A 44 -15.78 -13.10 -3.92
CA LYS A 44 -16.05 -13.06 -2.47
C LYS A 44 -15.57 -14.33 -1.76
N ARG A 45 -15.85 -15.51 -2.34
CA ARG A 45 -15.45 -16.81 -1.77
C ARG A 45 -13.94 -16.99 -1.74
N VAL A 46 -13.21 -16.40 -2.70
CA VAL A 46 -11.74 -16.36 -2.68
C VAL A 46 -11.25 -15.60 -1.45
N ALA A 47 -11.77 -14.40 -1.20
CA ALA A 47 -11.39 -13.60 -0.04
C ALA A 47 -11.78 -14.27 1.30
N GLU A 48 -13.00 -14.80 1.43
CA GLU A 48 -13.46 -15.53 2.63
C GLU A 48 -12.53 -16.71 2.96
N THR A 49 -12.18 -17.51 1.94
CA THR A 49 -11.35 -18.71 2.13
C THR A 49 -9.89 -18.36 2.42
N LEU A 50 -9.38 -17.29 1.80
CA LEU A 50 -8.03 -16.79 2.02
C LEU A 50 -7.87 -16.24 3.44
N LEU A 51 -8.88 -15.58 3.98
CA LEU A 51 -8.88 -15.03 5.34
C LEU A 51 -9.40 -16.01 6.41
N ALA A 52 -9.90 -17.18 5.99
CA ALA A 52 -10.54 -18.17 6.87
C ALA A 52 -11.64 -17.56 7.76
N VAL A 53 -12.39 -16.62 7.20
CA VAL A 53 -13.50 -15.94 7.90
C VAL A 53 -14.83 -16.49 7.41
N ALA A 54 -15.79 -16.59 8.33
CA ALA A 54 -17.16 -16.92 7.98
C ALA A 54 -17.87 -15.76 7.25
N ASP A 55 -17.46 -14.53 7.56
CA ASP A 55 -18.00 -13.30 7.01
C ASP A 55 -16.87 -12.26 6.86
N LEU A 56 -16.87 -11.56 5.72
CA LEU A 56 -15.89 -10.52 5.41
C LEU A 56 -16.25 -9.17 6.03
N GLU A 57 -17.53 -8.89 6.30
CA GLU A 57 -17.96 -7.62 6.88
C GLU A 57 -17.30 -7.39 8.25
N THR A 58 -17.23 -8.43 9.07
CA THR A 58 -16.53 -8.40 10.37
C THR A 58 -15.04 -8.10 10.19
N PHE A 59 -14.37 -8.76 9.24
CA PHE A 59 -12.95 -8.50 8.95
C PHE A 59 -12.71 -7.05 8.54
N PHE A 60 -13.50 -6.52 7.61
CA PHE A 60 -13.36 -5.13 7.15
C PHE A 60 -13.72 -4.10 8.22
N THR A 61 -14.66 -4.41 9.10
CA THR A 61 -15.10 -3.49 10.16
C THR A 61 -14.12 -3.49 11.34
N GLU A 62 -13.55 -4.62 11.70
CA GLU A 62 -12.81 -4.76 12.97
C GLU A 62 -11.29 -4.88 12.80
N THR A 63 -10.82 -5.25 11.60
CA THR A 63 -9.42 -5.64 11.39
C THR A 63 -8.74 -4.85 10.27
N TRP A 64 -9.39 -4.72 9.12
CA TRP A 64 -8.86 -3.97 7.97
C TRP A 64 -8.48 -2.54 8.36
N GLU A 65 -7.29 -2.09 7.94
CA GLU A 65 -6.69 -0.81 8.26
C GLU A 65 -6.51 -0.52 9.78
N LYS A 66 -6.60 -1.56 10.64
CA LYS A 66 -6.56 -1.38 12.11
C LYS A 66 -5.49 -2.19 12.81
N LYS A 67 -5.42 -3.50 12.52
CA LYS A 67 -4.52 -4.40 13.25
C LYS A 67 -4.08 -5.58 12.39
N PRO A 68 -2.95 -6.22 12.73
CA PRO A 68 -2.54 -7.47 12.10
C PRO A 68 -3.57 -8.59 12.31
N TYR A 69 -3.58 -9.54 11.38
CA TYR A 69 -4.46 -10.71 11.41
C TYR A 69 -3.73 -11.95 10.91
N PHE A 70 -3.67 -12.97 11.76
CA PHE A 70 -2.93 -14.19 11.47
C PHE A 70 -3.87 -15.40 11.36
N VAL A 71 -3.71 -16.15 10.29
CA VAL A 71 -4.43 -17.40 10.04
C VAL A 71 -3.45 -18.56 10.03
N LYS A 72 -3.46 -19.34 11.12
CA LYS A 72 -2.74 -20.61 11.19
C LYS A 72 -3.52 -21.71 10.46
N ARG A 73 -2.87 -22.40 9.52
CA ARG A 73 -3.44 -23.57 8.83
C ARG A 73 -2.58 -24.81 9.07
N ALA A 74 -3.25 -25.93 9.34
CA ALA A 74 -2.61 -27.25 9.39
C ALA A 74 -2.59 -27.94 8.00
N ASN A 75 -2.47 -27.16 6.92
CA ASN A 75 -2.51 -27.65 5.54
C ASN A 75 -1.38 -27.00 4.72
N ILE A 76 -0.24 -27.70 4.70
CA ILE A 76 0.99 -27.31 3.98
C ILE A 76 0.76 -27.07 2.48
N ASP A 77 -0.19 -27.78 1.87
CA ASP A 77 -0.43 -27.72 0.43
C ASP A 77 -1.46 -26.63 0.05
N PHE A 78 -2.01 -25.88 1.00
CA PHE A 78 -3.09 -24.92 0.75
C PHE A 78 -2.73 -23.88 -0.32
N TYR A 79 -1.46 -23.42 -0.34
CA TYR A 79 -0.90 -22.52 -1.36
C TYR A 79 0.06 -23.19 -2.33
N GLY A 80 0.28 -24.51 -2.23
CA GLY A 80 1.37 -25.19 -2.94
C GLY A 80 1.32 -25.07 -4.47
N ALA A 81 0.13 -24.89 -5.04
CA ALA A 81 -0.02 -24.67 -6.48
C ALA A 81 0.37 -23.27 -6.95
N LEU A 82 0.36 -22.27 -6.04
CA LEU A 82 0.57 -20.87 -6.39
C LEU A 82 2.01 -20.60 -6.82
N PHE A 83 2.99 -20.90 -5.97
CA PHE A 83 4.39 -20.64 -6.28
C PHE A 83 5.37 -21.43 -5.40
N SER A 84 6.47 -21.85 -6.01
CA SER A 84 7.60 -22.51 -5.36
C SER A 84 8.93 -21.99 -5.91
N LYS A 85 10.03 -22.21 -5.19
CA LYS A 85 11.39 -22.01 -5.72
C LYS A 85 11.62 -22.79 -7.01
N LYS A 86 11.04 -23.98 -7.14
CA LYS A 86 11.12 -24.80 -8.36
C LYS A 86 10.43 -24.13 -9.55
N ASP A 87 9.30 -23.46 -9.32
CA ASP A 87 8.63 -22.67 -10.36
C ASP A 87 9.50 -21.50 -10.82
N LEU A 88 10.11 -20.76 -9.88
CA LEU A 88 11.07 -19.71 -10.23
C LEU A 88 12.22 -20.25 -11.09
N GLU A 89 12.84 -21.37 -10.68
CA GLU A 89 13.90 -22.01 -11.47
C GLU A 89 13.45 -22.44 -12.87
N ALA A 90 12.20 -22.90 -13.01
CA ALA A 90 11.63 -23.28 -14.30
C ALA A 90 11.36 -22.05 -15.18
N ILE A 91 10.89 -20.94 -14.60
CA ILE A 91 10.67 -19.67 -15.30
C ILE A 91 12.01 -19.12 -15.81
N LEU A 92 13.04 -19.05 -14.97
CA LEU A 92 14.37 -18.55 -15.37
C LEU A 92 14.99 -19.32 -16.56
N LYS A 93 14.65 -20.61 -16.70
CA LYS A 93 15.11 -21.45 -17.82
C LYS A 93 14.37 -21.17 -19.13
N LYS A 94 13.09 -20.81 -19.06
CA LYS A 94 12.20 -20.66 -20.22
C LYS A 94 12.08 -19.22 -20.69
N GLU A 95 12.11 -18.29 -19.75
CA GLU A 95 11.85 -16.87 -19.97
C GLU A 95 13.14 -16.05 -19.86
N GLU A 96 13.10 -14.88 -20.47
CA GLU A 96 14.13 -13.86 -20.33
C GLU A 96 13.72 -12.91 -19.20
N ILE A 97 14.42 -13.03 -18.06
CA ILE A 97 14.14 -12.32 -16.81
C ILE A 97 15.29 -11.36 -16.52
N HIS A 98 14.97 -10.10 -16.26
CA HIS A 98 15.93 -9.01 -16.06
C HIS A 98 15.91 -8.48 -14.62
N PHE A 99 17.08 -8.06 -14.14
CA PHE A 99 17.19 -7.33 -12.88
C PHE A 99 16.32 -6.06 -12.87
N ILE A 100 15.86 -5.65 -11.68
CA ILE A 100 15.06 -4.46 -11.40
C ILE A 100 13.63 -4.56 -11.97
N GLU A 101 13.50 -4.95 -13.23
CA GLU A 101 12.20 -5.05 -13.88
C GLU A 101 11.40 -6.29 -13.45
N ASP A 102 12.06 -7.44 -13.42
CA ASP A 102 11.40 -8.72 -13.12
C ASP A 102 11.85 -9.32 -11.79
N ILE A 103 13.05 -8.98 -11.33
CA ILE A 103 13.67 -9.61 -10.15
C ILE A 103 14.68 -8.70 -9.49
N ASN A 104 14.68 -8.68 -8.15
CA ASN A 104 15.75 -8.11 -7.33
C ASN A 104 16.42 -9.21 -6.53
N LEU A 105 17.73 -9.08 -6.35
CA LEU A 105 18.50 -9.87 -5.41
C LEU A 105 19.00 -8.96 -4.29
N SER A 106 18.90 -9.43 -3.06
CA SER A 106 19.33 -8.66 -1.90
C SER A 106 19.94 -9.54 -0.81
N ARG A 107 20.64 -8.89 0.11
CA ARG A 107 21.04 -9.47 1.40
C ARG A 107 20.98 -8.38 2.48
N TYR A 108 20.72 -8.79 3.71
CA TYR A 108 20.73 -7.93 4.88
C TYR A 108 22.07 -8.09 5.60
N VAL A 109 22.86 -7.02 5.62
CA VAL A 109 24.21 -7.00 6.17
C VAL A 109 24.38 -5.68 6.93
N GLU A 110 24.95 -5.73 8.14
CA GLU A 110 25.26 -4.54 8.94
C GLU A 110 24.07 -3.58 9.12
N GLY A 111 22.87 -4.12 9.33
CA GLY A 111 21.67 -3.32 9.58
C GLY A 111 20.97 -2.76 8.34
N LYS A 112 21.45 -3.07 7.13
CA LYS A 112 20.92 -2.50 5.88
C LYS A 112 20.69 -3.54 4.79
N THR A 113 19.78 -3.23 3.88
CA THR A 113 19.52 -4.00 2.67
C THR A 113 20.56 -3.64 1.61
N GLU A 114 21.40 -4.60 1.24
CA GLU A 114 22.31 -4.49 0.11
C GLU A 114 21.68 -5.13 -1.14
N LEU A 115 21.46 -4.31 -2.17
CA LEU A 115 21.00 -4.79 -3.49
C LEU A 115 22.16 -5.35 -4.29
N LEU A 116 21.95 -6.54 -4.86
CA LEU A 116 22.93 -7.32 -5.62
C LEU A 116 22.58 -7.35 -7.12
N ASN A 117 21.94 -6.30 -7.60
CA ASN A 117 21.45 -6.20 -8.97
C ASN A 117 22.57 -5.82 -9.94
N GLU A 118 22.63 -6.47 -11.09
CA GLU A 118 23.56 -6.13 -12.18
C GLU A 118 22.79 -5.54 -13.36
N GLU A 119 22.99 -4.26 -13.67
CA GLU A 119 22.26 -3.59 -14.75
C GLU A 119 22.46 -4.27 -16.11
N GLY A 120 21.35 -4.45 -16.85
CA GLY A 120 21.36 -5.00 -18.21
C GLY A 120 21.63 -6.51 -18.31
N SER A 121 21.91 -7.19 -17.19
CA SER A 121 22.21 -8.62 -17.16
C SER A 121 20.94 -9.47 -17.08
N ARG A 122 20.90 -10.57 -17.84
CA ARG A 122 19.88 -11.61 -17.69
C ARG A 122 20.16 -12.44 -16.43
N ILE A 123 19.14 -12.66 -15.60
CA ILE A 123 19.24 -13.60 -14.48
C ILE A 123 19.22 -15.06 -14.97
N ASN A 124 20.01 -15.89 -14.30
CA ASN A 124 19.97 -17.34 -14.41
C ASN A 124 20.00 -18.01 -13.03
N SER A 125 19.78 -19.33 -12.99
CA SER A 125 19.68 -20.09 -11.75
C SER A 125 20.92 -20.04 -10.84
N LYS A 126 22.11 -19.65 -11.33
CA LYS A 126 23.29 -19.52 -10.47
C LYS A 126 23.15 -18.35 -9.51
N HIS A 127 22.62 -17.21 -9.97
CA HIS A 127 22.48 -16.01 -9.14
C HIS A 127 21.57 -16.25 -7.93
N ILE A 128 20.42 -16.89 -8.14
CA ILE A 128 19.44 -17.18 -7.07
C ILE A 128 19.87 -18.33 -6.13
N LYS A 129 20.93 -19.07 -6.47
CA LYS A 129 21.49 -20.17 -5.67
C LYS A 129 22.72 -19.75 -4.88
N THR A 130 23.18 -18.51 -5.04
CA THR A 130 24.30 -17.97 -4.28
C THR A 130 23.93 -17.92 -2.79
N THR A 131 24.83 -18.41 -1.94
CA THR A 131 24.65 -18.40 -0.48
C THR A 131 24.45 -16.99 0.03
N GLY A 132 23.50 -16.81 0.96
CA GLY A 132 23.21 -15.51 1.57
C GLY A 132 22.37 -14.56 0.71
N VAL A 133 21.94 -14.98 -0.49
CA VAL A 133 21.09 -14.18 -1.36
C VAL A 133 19.61 -14.48 -1.11
N SER A 134 18.83 -13.41 -0.98
CA SER A 134 17.37 -13.44 -1.03
C SER A 134 16.88 -12.90 -2.36
N VAL A 135 15.76 -13.44 -2.84
CA VAL A 135 15.17 -13.09 -4.13
C VAL A 135 13.83 -12.41 -3.89
N GLN A 136 13.57 -11.34 -4.62
CA GLN A 136 12.24 -10.77 -4.83
C GLN A 136 11.91 -10.86 -6.32
N PHE A 137 10.92 -11.68 -6.68
CA PHE A 137 10.49 -11.89 -8.06
C PHE A 137 9.15 -11.19 -8.31
N HIS A 138 9.15 -10.26 -9.25
CA HIS A 138 8.04 -9.34 -9.48
C HIS A 138 6.98 -9.90 -10.42
N GLN A 139 5.72 -9.74 -10.01
CA GLN A 139 4.55 -10.07 -10.83
C GLN A 139 4.59 -11.52 -11.36
N PRO A 140 4.72 -12.55 -10.50
CA PRO A 140 4.71 -13.96 -10.91
C PRO A 140 3.39 -14.39 -11.58
N ASP A 141 2.29 -13.65 -11.39
CA ASP A 141 1.00 -13.80 -12.10
C ASP A 141 1.15 -13.74 -13.64
N ARG A 142 2.19 -13.07 -14.14
CA ARG A 142 2.51 -13.07 -15.57
C ARG A 142 2.83 -14.48 -16.07
N PHE A 143 3.43 -15.32 -15.23
CA PHE A 143 3.98 -16.63 -15.58
C PHE A 143 3.22 -17.82 -14.98
N LYS A 144 2.45 -17.61 -13.90
CA LYS A 144 1.68 -18.63 -13.19
C LYS A 144 0.19 -18.30 -13.20
N ASP A 145 -0.58 -19.14 -13.87
CA ASP A 145 -2.00 -18.92 -14.11
C ASP A 145 -2.85 -19.06 -12.83
N GLU A 146 -2.39 -19.86 -11.86
CA GLU A 146 -3.01 -19.97 -10.54
C GLU A 146 -2.92 -18.64 -9.77
N ILE A 147 -1.79 -17.93 -9.87
CA ILE A 147 -1.62 -16.62 -9.26
C ILE A 147 -2.44 -15.57 -10.02
N TRP A 148 -2.46 -15.62 -11.36
CA TRP A 148 -3.34 -14.74 -12.14
C TRP A 148 -4.80 -14.88 -11.70
N ARG A 149 -5.31 -16.11 -11.57
CA ARG A 149 -6.67 -16.37 -11.10
C ARG A 149 -6.93 -15.78 -9.71
N LEU A 150 -5.97 -15.93 -8.78
CA LEU A 150 -6.06 -15.38 -7.43
C LEU A 150 -6.12 -13.87 -7.44
N VAL A 151 -5.14 -13.22 -8.07
CA VAL A 151 -5.03 -11.77 -8.13
C VAL A 151 -6.26 -11.16 -8.81
N GLU A 152 -6.67 -11.67 -9.97
CA GLU A 152 -7.84 -11.15 -10.68
C GLU A 152 -9.13 -11.29 -9.85
N SER A 153 -9.30 -12.42 -9.14
CA SER A 153 -10.45 -12.61 -8.24
C SER A 153 -10.44 -11.60 -7.10
N LEU A 154 -9.27 -11.32 -6.51
CA LEU A 154 -9.15 -10.32 -5.44
C LEU A 154 -9.40 -8.90 -5.96
N GLU A 155 -8.90 -8.54 -7.15
CA GLU A 155 -9.19 -7.25 -7.80
C GLU A 155 -10.68 -7.08 -8.07
N SER A 156 -11.35 -8.14 -8.54
CA SER A 156 -12.80 -8.16 -8.74
C SER A 156 -13.59 -7.95 -7.46
N TYR A 157 -13.06 -8.41 -6.31
CA TYR A 157 -13.74 -8.26 -5.02
C TYR A 157 -13.48 -6.89 -4.38
N LEU A 158 -12.21 -6.46 -4.35
CA LEU A 158 -11.78 -5.23 -3.69
C LEU A 158 -12.04 -3.97 -4.53
N ASN A 159 -12.22 -4.10 -5.85
CA ASN A 159 -12.25 -2.99 -6.80
C ASN A 159 -11.01 -2.07 -6.70
N CYS A 160 -9.88 -2.67 -6.36
CA CYS A 160 -8.58 -2.03 -6.30
C CYS A 160 -7.55 -2.96 -6.97
N LEU A 161 -6.44 -2.39 -7.44
CA LEU A 161 -5.36 -3.19 -8.00
C LEU A 161 -4.73 -4.05 -6.90
N VAL A 162 -4.42 -5.30 -7.24
CA VAL A 162 -3.71 -6.22 -6.36
C VAL A 162 -2.41 -6.59 -7.03
N PHE A 163 -1.30 -6.31 -6.38
CA PHE A 163 0.03 -6.70 -6.82
C PHE A 163 0.48 -7.93 -6.08
N VAL A 164 1.42 -8.66 -6.67
CA VAL A 164 2.02 -9.83 -6.04
C VAL A 164 3.51 -9.88 -6.35
N ASP A 165 4.30 -10.12 -5.32
CA ASP A 165 5.72 -10.44 -5.40
C ASP A 165 5.97 -11.80 -4.74
N ALA A 166 6.87 -12.59 -5.31
CA ALA A 166 7.34 -13.82 -4.70
C ALA A 166 8.72 -13.63 -4.08
N PHE A 167 8.88 -14.05 -2.84
CA PHE A 167 10.13 -13.96 -2.12
C PHE A 167 10.71 -15.35 -1.89
N VAL A 168 12.00 -15.55 -2.19
CA VAL A 168 12.71 -16.82 -1.98
C VAL A 168 14.01 -16.55 -1.24
N PHE A 169 14.12 -17.06 -0.01
CA PHE A 169 15.30 -16.87 0.84
C PHE A 169 16.03 -18.21 0.94
N GLN A 170 17.32 -18.22 0.61
CA GLN A 170 18.14 -19.42 0.77
C GLN A 170 18.41 -19.69 2.26
N PRO A 171 18.80 -20.93 2.63
CA PRO A 171 19.21 -21.22 4.00
C PRO A 171 20.28 -20.24 4.49
N GLY A 172 20.05 -19.65 5.67
CA GLY A 172 20.95 -18.67 6.28
C GLY A 172 21.00 -17.31 5.58
N SER A 173 20.09 -17.01 4.63
CA SER A 173 19.96 -15.66 4.08
C SER A 173 18.94 -14.83 4.85
N GLN A 174 19.24 -13.56 5.05
CA GLN A 174 18.29 -12.52 5.46
C GLN A 174 18.29 -11.50 4.33
N GLY A 175 17.12 -11.09 3.84
CA GLY A 175 17.02 -10.35 2.59
C GLY A 175 16.80 -8.85 2.74
N LEU A 176 16.02 -8.46 3.73
CA LEU A 176 15.44 -7.12 3.85
C LEU A 176 15.69 -6.61 5.27
N ALA A 177 16.03 -5.33 5.39
CA ALA A 177 15.98 -4.61 6.66
C ALA A 177 14.51 -4.42 7.11
N PRO A 178 14.28 -4.08 8.38
CA PRO A 178 12.97 -3.61 8.83
C PRO A 178 12.49 -2.42 8.00
N GLN A 179 11.22 -2.43 7.59
CA GLN A 179 10.61 -1.36 6.79
C GLN A 179 9.07 -1.39 6.91
N HIS A 180 8.38 -0.38 6.41
CA HIS A 180 6.93 -0.41 6.17
C HIS A 180 6.59 0.02 4.73
N ASP A 181 5.47 -0.48 4.23
CA ASP A 181 4.95 -0.14 2.89
C ASP A 181 3.77 0.85 2.98
N ASP A 182 3.40 1.41 1.83
CA ASP A 182 2.25 2.29 1.57
C ASP A 182 0.98 1.52 1.18
N MET A 183 1.00 0.19 1.26
CA MET A 183 -0.07 -0.69 0.81
C MET A 183 -0.50 -1.69 1.88
N GLU A 184 -1.76 -2.09 1.80
CA GLU A 184 -2.33 -3.18 2.60
C GLU A 184 -1.71 -4.50 2.17
N THR A 185 -1.19 -5.29 3.11
CA THR A 185 -0.31 -6.42 2.79
C THR A 185 -0.84 -7.74 3.34
N PHE A 186 -0.86 -8.76 2.47
CA PHE A 186 -1.14 -10.16 2.80
C PHE A 186 0.07 -11.04 2.44
N ILE A 187 0.62 -11.73 3.43
CA ILE A 187 1.69 -12.71 3.27
C ILE A 187 1.08 -14.11 3.21
N LEU A 188 1.39 -14.86 2.16
CA LEU A 188 1.05 -16.28 1.99
C LEU A 188 2.33 -17.10 2.03
N GLN A 189 2.54 -17.87 3.10
CA GLN A 189 3.72 -18.73 3.21
C GLN A 189 3.51 -20.00 2.36
N THR A 190 4.40 -20.27 1.39
CA THR A 190 4.23 -21.39 0.45
C THR A 190 5.22 -22.53 0.65
N GLU A 191 6.46 -22.25 1.08
CA GLU A 191 7.48 -23.26 1.38
C GLU A 191 8.33 -22.82 2.58
N GLY A 192 8.81 -23.75 3.41
CA GLY A 192 9.67 -23.42 4.56
C GLY A 192 8.99 -22.58 5.64
N LYS A 193 9.78 -22.03 6.56
CA LYS A 193 9.31 -21.28 7.73
C LYS A 193 9.95 -19.90 7.83
N THR A 194 9.14 -18.88 8.09
CA THR A 194 9.59 -17.49 8.27
C THR A 194 9.01 -16.93 9.55
N LYS A 195 9.85 -16.40 10.45
CA LYS A 195 9.44 -15.61 11.60
C LYS A 195 9.21 -14.17 11.15
N TRP A 196 7.99 -13.68 11.29
CA TRP A 196 7.61 -12.31 11.01
C TRP A 196 7.56 -11.53 12.31
N LYS A 197 8.34 -10.45 12.38
CA LYS A 197 8.27 -9.49 13.48
C LYS A 197 7.55 -8.25 13.00
N LEU A 198 6.47 -7.87 13.69
CA LEU A 198 5.75 -6.63 13.43
C LEU A 198 6.04 -5.64 14.55
N PHE A 199 6.15 -4.36 14.19
CA PHE A 199 6.41 -3.26 15.09
C PHE A 199 5.36 -2.18 14.86
N ARG A 200 5.32 -1.19 15.77
CA ARG A 200 4.39 -0.07 15.64
C ARG A 200 4.66 0.73 14.37
N PRO A 201 3.60 1.24 13.72
CA PRO A 201 3.78 2.18 12.63
C PRO A 201 4.47 3.46 13.12
N LEU A 202 5.40 3.97 12.31
CA LEU A 202 5.97 5.32 12.51
C LEU A 202 4.90 6.39 12.23
N GLN A 203 4.05 6.10 11.26
CA GLN A 203 2.84 6.84 10.92
C GLN A 203 1.72 5.84 10.60
N GLU A 204 0.61 5.93 11.33
CA GLU A 204 -0.57 5.09 11.05
C GLU A 204 -1.07 5.34 9.62
N LEU A 205 -1.34 4.26 8.89
CA LEU A 205 -1.87 4.29 7.53
C LEU A 205 -1.04 5.16 6.56
N SER A 206 0.29 5.08 6.70
CA SER A 206 1.27 5.81 5.88
C SER A 206 0.93 5.77 4.38
N GLN A 207 1.01 6.92 3.74
CA GLN A 207 0.84 7.05 2.27
C GLN A 207 2.15 6.82 1.51
N ASP A 208 3.26 6.72 2.23
CA ASP A 208 4.60 6.52 1.68
C ASP A 208 5.26 5.28 2.27
N ALA A 209 6.06 4.59 1.48
CA ALA A 209 6.93 3.51 1.95
C ALA A 209 8.13 4.08 2.71
N SER A 210 8.63 3.36 3.71
CA SER A 210 9.82 3.77 4.45
C SER A 210 11.10 3.43 3.69
N PRO A 211 12.22 4.09 4.02
CA PRO A 211 13.54 3.50 3.80
C PRO A 211 13.78 2.28 4.71
N ASP A 212 14.95 1.65 4.56
CA ASP A 212 15.47 0.73 5.56
C ASP A 212 15.50 1.41 6.94
N LEU A 213 14.92 0.74 7.94
CA LEU A 213 14.88 1.20 9.32
C LEU A 213 15.87 0.38 10.17
N GLU A 214 16.51 1.06 11.13
CA GLU A 214 17.41 0.41 12.08
C GLU A 214 16.61 -0.18 13.26
N LEU A 215 16.98 -1.40 13.69
CA LEU A 215 16.28 -2.10 14.78
C LEU A 215 16.30 -1.30 16.08
N GLU A 216 17.38 -0.55 16.30
CA GLU A 216 17.56 0.33 17.44
C GLU A 216 16.52 1.44 17.49
N ASP A 217 16.03 1.92 16.34
CA ASP A 217 15.11 3.07 16.24
C ASP A 217 13.65 2.66 16.38
N ILE A 218 13.28 1.49 15.87
CA ILE A 218 11.89 1.00 15.87
C ILE A 218 11.48 0.29 17.17
N GLY A 219 12.44 -0.08 18.01
CA GLY A 219 12.18 -0.67 19.33
C GLY A 219 11.90 -2.17 19.29
N GLU A 220 11.07 -2.66 20.21
CA GLU A 220 10.73 -4.08 20.31
C GLU A 220 9.53 -4.43 19.43
N PRO A 221 9.47 -5.65 18.86
CA PRO A 221 8.29 -6.12 18.14
C PRO A 221 7.04 -6.04 19.02
N THR A 222 5.92 -5.59 18.44
CA THR A 222 4.61 -5.67 19.09
C THR A 222 4.04 -7.07 18.99
N GLU A 223 4.29 -7.76 17.88
CA GLU A 223 3.78 -9.09 17.59
C GLU A 223 4.85 -9.90 16.82
N GLU A 224 4.94 -11.21 17.09
CA GLU A 224 5.77 -12.13 16.33
C GLU A 224 4.96 -13.34 15.86
N PHE A 225 5.12 -13.72 14.60
CA PHE A 225 4.42 -14.85 14.00
C PHE A 225 5.39 -15.82 13.32
N ASP A 226 5.27 -17.09 13.63
CA ASP A 226 6.02 -18.17 12.99
C ASP A 226 5.16 -18.76 11.84
N LEU A 227 5.35 -18.24 10.63
CA LEU A 227 4.59 -18.66 9.45
C LEU A 227 5.17 -19.95 8.87
N GLU A 228 4.31 -20.95 8.69
CA GLU A 228 4.57 -22.21 8.02
C GLU A 228 3.70 -22.31 6.75
N PRO A 229 3.99 -23.24 5.83
CA PRO A 229 3.26 -23.32 4.57
C PRO A 229 1.74 -23.45 4.78
N GLY A 230 0.98 -22.63 4.07
CA GLY A 230 -0.48 -22.52 4.22
C GLY A 230 -0.94 -21.40 5.15
N ASP A 231 -0.06 -20.86 5.99
CA ASP A 231 -0.40 -19.75 6.88
C ASP A 231 -0.55 -18.42 6.11
N LEU A 232 -1.44 -17.56 6.62
CA LEU A 232 -1.59 -16.19 6.14
C LEU A 232 -1.31 -15.19 7.26
N LEU A 233 -0.63 -14.10 6.93
CA LEU A 233 -0.53 -12.91 7.78
C LEU A 233 -0.99 -11.68 7.01
N TYR A 234 -1.92 -10.92 7.56
CA TYR A 234 -2.32 -9.60 7.09
C TYR A 234 -1.80 -8.53 8.05
N PHE A 235 -1.39 -7.37 7.52
CA PHE A 235 -1.18 -6.15 8.30
C PHE A 235 -1.45 -4.88 7.47
N PRO A 236 -1.93 -3.80 8.12
CA PRO A 236 -2.17 -2.51 7.47
C PRO A 236 -0.90 -1.81 6.99
N ARG A 237 -1.03 -0.94 5.99
CA ARG A 237 0.07 -0.05 5.56
C ARG A 237 0.59 0.79 6.73
N GLY A 238 1.88 1.13 6.67
CA GLY A 238 2.59 1.79 7.78
C GLY A 238 3.05 0.84 8.89
N THR A 239 2.52 -0.38 9.01
CA THR A 239 3.04 -1.39 9.96
C THR A 239 4.47 -1.74 9.58
N VAL A 240 5.41 -1.53 10.51
CA VAL A 240 6.81 -1.91 10.30
C VAL A 240 6.93 -3.42 10.44
N PHE A 241 7.54 -4.07 9.47
CA PHE A 241 7.72 -5.53 9.43
C PHE A 241 9.18 -5.91 9.20
N PHE A 242 9.56 -7.07 9.72
CA PHE A 242 10.88 -7.65 9.53
C PHE A 242 10.77 -9.19 9.38
N PRO A 243 10.87 -9.73 8.15
CA PRO A 243 10.80 -11.17 7.91
C PRO A 243 12.17 -11.79 8.17
N VAL A 244 12.21 -12.79 9.04
CA VAL A 244 13.42 -13.51 9.43
C VAL A 244 13.21 -15.00 9.11
N PRO A 245 13.83 -15.57 8.07
CA PRO A 245 13.79 -17.01 7.87
C PRO A 245 14.28 -17.73 9.11
N VAL A 246 13.56 -18.78 9.50
CA VAL A 246 14.03 -19.62 10.59
C VAL A 246 15.20 -20.44 10.05
N GLU A 247 16.31 -20.49 10.81
CA GLU A 247 17.48 -21.28 10.44
C GLU A 247 17.12 -22.77 10.34
N ASP A 248 16.87 -23.22 9.12
CA ASP A 248 16.67 -24.61 8.75
C ASP A 248 17.56 -24.96 7.55
N LYS A 249 17.64 -26.24 7.20
CA LYS A 249 18.43 -26.73 6.06
C LYS A 249 17.83 -26.36 4.71
N ASP A 250 16.55 -26.01 4.67
CA ASP A 250 15.77 -25.78 3.46
C ASP A 250 15.46 -24.28 3.26
N HIS A 251 15.12 -23.91 2.01
CA HIS A 251 14.74 -22.53 1.68
C HIS A 251 13.34 -22.19 2.22
N THR A 252 13.06 -20.89 2.33
CA THR A 252 11.70 -20.40 2.58
C THR A 252 11.17 -19.62 1.37
N THR A 253 9.88 -19.72 1.11
CA THR A 253 9.19 -18.99 0.03
C THR A 253 7.83 -18.50 0.50
N TYR A 254 7.53 -17.24 0.20
CA TYR A 254 6.23 -16.64 0.44
C TYR A 254 5.82 -15.74 -0.72
N LEU A 255 4.52 -15.50 -0.86
CA LEU A 255 3.95 -14.47 -1.72
C LEU A 255 3.52 -13.30 -0.85
N ALA A 256 3.88 -12.08 -1.25
CA ALA A 256 3.32 -10.86 -0.69
C ALA A 256 2.31 -10.32 -1.69
N LEU A 257 1.03 -10.27 -1.31
CA LEU A 257 -0.02 -9.58 -2.05
C LEU A 257 -0.23 -8.22 -1.43
N THR A 258 -0.15 -7.17 -2.24
CA THR A 258 -0.35 -5.80 -1.79
C THR A 258 -1.46 -5.11 -2.58
N THR A 259 -2.21 -4.24 -1.92
CA THR A 259 -3.36 -3.55 -2.54
C THR A 259 -3.60 -2.20 -1.86
N PHE A 260 -4.61 -1.45 -2.32
CA PHE A 260 -5.03 -0.18 -1.73
C PHE A 260 -4.03 0.97 -1.83
N GLN A 261 -3.04 0.89 -2.74
CA GLN A 261 -2.17 2.02 -3.05
C GLN A 261 -2.99 3.23 -3.50
N GLU A 262 -2.71 4.40 -2.92
CA GLU A 262 -3.40 5.67 -3.21
C GLU A 262 -4.94 5.59 -3.19
N SER A 263 -5.50 4.66 -2.40
CA SER A 263 -6.94 4.40 -2.33
C SER A 263 -7.58 4.98 -1.05
N SER A 264 -7.10 6.13 -0.58
CA SER A 264 -7.62 6.80 0.62
C SER A 264 -8.69 7.86 0.32
N TRP A 265 -9.42 8.28 1.36
CA TRP A 265 -10.30 9.45 1.29
C TRP A 265 -9.56 10.71 0.84
N GLY A 266 -8.29 10.88 1.20
CA GLY A 266 -7.48 12.02 0.76
C GLY A 266 -7.23 12.02 -0.75
N ASN A 267 -6.94 10.85 -1.32
CA ASN A 267 -6.77 10.70 -2.78
C ASN A 267 -8.10 10.99 -3.50
N MET A 268 -9.21 10.47 -2.99
CA MET A 268 -10.55 10.75 -3.53
C MET A 268 -10.89 12.23 -3.45
N LEU A 269 -10.69 12.87 -2.29
CA LEU A 269 -10.97 14.29 -2.08
C LEU A 269 -10.14 15.18 -3.00
N THR A 270 -8.87 14.83 -3.24
CA THR A 270 -8.02 15.56 -4.19
C THR A 270 -8.65 15.60 -5.59
N SER A 271 -9.10 14.44 -6.11
CA SER A 271 -9.77 14.35 -7.40
C SER A 271 -11.12 15.09 -7.43
N VAL A 272 -11.93 14.94 -6.38
CA VAL A 272 -13.25 15.57 -6.29
C VAL A 272 -13.14 17.10 -6.22
N LEU A 273 -12.26 17.62 -5.36
CA LEU A 273 -12.13 19.05 -5.12
C LEU A 273 -11.56 19.77 -6.34
N THR A 274 -10.56 19.20 -7.03
CA THR A 274 -10.04 19.79 -8.27
C THR A 274 -11.14 19.98 -9.30
N LYS A 275 -11.97 18.95 -9.53
CA LYS A 275 -13.11 19.04 -10.47
C LYS A 275 -14.20 19.99 -10.00
N ALA A 276 -14.45 20.06 -8.69
CA ALA A 276 -15.44 20.97 -8.12
C ALA A 276 -15.05 22.42 -8.35
N VAL A 277 -13.76 22.76 -8.17
CA VAL A 277 -13.22 24.09 -8.48
C VAL A 277 -13.37 24.42 -9.96
N GLU A 278 -12.99 23.50 -10.86
CA GLU A 278 -13.17 23.68 -12.31
C GLU A 278 -14.63 23.99 -12.67
N LYS A 279 -15.57 23.19 -12.16
CA LYS A 279 -17.01 23.37 -12.38
C LYS A 279 -17.53 24.68 -11.78
N ALA A 280 -17.08 25.05 -10.59
CA ALA A 280 -17.43 26.30 -9.95
C ALA A 280 -16.98 27.49 -10.82
N MET A 281 -15.75 27.45 -11.34
CA MET A 281 -15.22 28.45 -12.27
C MET A 281 -15.99 28.53 -13.59
N GLU A 282 -16.65 27.48 -14.05
CA GLU A 282 -17.52 27.54 -15.24
C GLU A 282 -18.85 28.23 -14.94
N SER A 283 -19.47 27.90 -13.80
CA SER A 283 -20.86 28.29 -13.51
C SER A 283 -21.04 29.54 -12.64
N ASP A 284 -20.04 29.92 -11.84
CA ASP A 284 -20.15 30.98 -10.85
C ASP A 284 -19.02 32.03 -11.01
N VAL A 285 -19.42 33.30 -11.09
CA VAL A 285 -18.50 34.42 -11.28
C VAL A 285 -17.65 34.68 -10.04
N GLU A 286 -18.12 34.34 -8.84
CA GLU A 286 -17.38 34.59 -7.60
C GLU A 286 -16.06 33.80 -7.56
N TYR A 287 -16.01 32.61 -8.16
CA TYR A 287 -14.79 31.80 -8.34
C TYR A 287 -13.89 32.29 -9.48
N ARG A 288 -14.37 33.21 -10.33
CA ARG A 288 -13.59 33.84 -11.41
C ARG A 288 -13.11 35.24 -11.06
N ARG A 289 -13.55 35.83 -9.96
CA ARG A 289 -13.07 37.15 -9.54
C ARG A 289 -11.58 37.09 -9.24
N GLY A 290 -10.85 38.10 -9.70
CA GLY A 290 -9.41 38.21 -9.44
C GLY A 290 -9.12 38.40 -7.95
N LEU A 291 -7.94 37.94 -7.51
CA LEU A 291 -7.43 38.18 -6.17
C LEU A 291 -7.25 39.70 -5.89
N PRO A 292 -7.26 40.15 -4.63
CA PRO A 292 -6.92 41.54 -4.28
C PRO A 292 -5.53 41.94 -4.81
N ILE A 293 -5.41 43.11 -5.43
CA ILE A 293 -4.19 43.57 -6.16
C ILE A 293 -2.91 43.52 -5.31
N ASN A 294 -3.04 43.68 -3.99
CA ASN A 294 -1.94 43.75 -3.03
C ASN A 294 -1.91 42.55 -2.05
N PHE A 295 -2.55 41.43 -2.38
CA PHE A 295 -2.56 40.25 -1.50
C PHE A 295 -1.18 39.78 -1.01
N PRO A 296 -0.07 39.90 -1.77
CA PRO A 296 1.25 39.49 -1.28
C PRO A 296 1.81 40.38 -0.15
N LEU A 297 1.20 41.54 0.12
CA LEU A 297 1.62 42.41 1.23
C LEU A 297 1.06 41.96 2.58
N PHE A 298 0.04 41.09 2.60
CA PHE A 298 -0.63 40.63 3.82
C PHE A 298 -0.91 39.12 3.86
N MET A 299 -0.59 38.38 2.78
CA MET A 299 -0.64 36.91 2.72
C MET A 299 0.74 36.34 2.36
N GLY A 300 1.18 35.31 3.10
CA GLY A 300 2.42 34.57 2.85
C GLY A 300 3.19 34.25 4.13
N ASN A 301 3.86 33.10 4.15
CA ASN A 301 4.55 32.58 5.35
C ASN A 301 5.66 33.51 5.88
N GLY A 302 6.24 34.36 5.02
CA GLY A 302 7.31 35.30 5.39
C GLY A 302 6.83 36.62 6.00
N LEU A 303 5.52 36.83 6.16
CA LEU A 303 4.94 38.05 6.75
C LEU A 303 4.66 37.92 8.25
N HIS A 304 4.96 36.75 8.83
CA HIS A 304 4.82 36.50 10.26
C HIS A 304 6.01 37.10 11.02
N ASP A 305 5.81 38.27 11.63
CA ASP A 305 6.55 38.61 12.85
C ASP A 305 6.01 37.72 13.98
N THR A 306 6.91 37.07 14.70
CA THR A 306 6.64 36.18 15.85
C THR A 306 5.70 36.82 16.87
N ASP A 307 4.44 36.36 17.00
CA ASP A 307 3.63 36.34 18.25
C ASP A 307 2.13 35.96 18.07
N SER A 308 1.75 35.14 17.08
CA SER A 308 0.40 34.55 17.09
C SER A 308 0.32 33.21 16.35
N ASP A 309 0.90 32.17 16.97
CA ASP A 309 0.44 30.78 16.76
C ASP A 309 -0.93 30.61 17.43
N GLN A 310 -1.95 31.29 16.92
CA GLN A 310 -3.34 30.87 17.10
C GLN A 310 -3.72 30.07 15.87
N ASP A 311 -3.57 28.76 16.03
CA ASP A 311 -4.22 27.73 15.25
C ASP A 311 -5.70 28.13 14.98
N PRO A 312 -6.21 28.09 13.73
CA PRO A 312 -7.61 28.42 13.45
C PRO A 312 -8.61 27.43 14.05
N SER A 313 -8.16 26.35 14.70
CA SER A 313 -8.99 25.23 15.13
C SER A 313 -9.51 25.30 16.57
N GLU A 314 -10.05 26.44 17.04
CA GLU A 314 -10.77 26.40 18.32
C GLU A 314 -11.83 27.49 18.53
N HIS A 315 -12.66 27.84 17.53
CA HIS A 315 -13.89 28.61 17.77
C HIS A 315 -15.10 27.90 17.15
N ASN A 316 -15.61 26.92 17.88
CA ASN A 316 -16.95 26.37 17.66
C ASN A 316 -17.97 27.32 18.31
N ASP A 317 -18.23 28.47 17.67
CA ASP A 317 -19.30 29.37 18.10
C ASP A 317 -20.49 29.27 17.15
N ASN A 318 -21.41 28.41 17.57
CA ASN A 318 -22.76 28.28 17.03
C ASN A 318 -23.57 29.52 17.43
N GLN A 319 -23.38 30.64 16.74
CA GLN A 319 -24.30 31.77 16.81
C GLN A 319 -24.62 32.32 15.42
N LYS A 320 -25.84 32.01 14.96
CA LYS A 320 -26.52 32.77 13.91
C LYS A 320 -26.66 34.22 14.37
N SER A 321 -25.91 35.12 13.76
CA SER A 321 -26.23 36.54 13.75
C SER A 321 -26.29 37.04 12.30
N ASP A 322 -27.51 37.16 11.78
CA ASP A 322 -27.81 37.93 10.58
C ASP A 322 -27.50 39.41 10.88
N LYS A 323 -26.28 39.84 10.56
CA LYS A 323 -25.93 41.27 10.43
C LYS A 323 -25.04 41.43 9.22
N GLU A 324 -25.56 42.12 8.21
CA GLU A 324 -24.76 42.65 7.11
C GLU A 324 -23.72 43.62 7.69
N GLU A 325 -22.44 43.22 7.68
CA GLU A 325 -21.32 44.09 8.04
C GLU A 325 -21.12 45.16 6.96
N SER A 326 -20.93 46.40 7.40
CA SER A 326 -20.73 47.55 6.51
C SER A 326 -19.32 47.57 5.90
N PRO A 327 -19.10 48.21 4.73
CA PRO A 327 -17.80 48.23 4.04
C PRO A 327 -16.61 48.80 4.82
N MET A 328 -16.83 49.48 5.95
CA MET A 328 -15.77 50.09 6.77
C MET A 328 -15.05 49.11 7.71
N GLU A 329 -15.67 47.98 8.10
CA GLU A 329 -15.03 47.00 9.00
C GLU A 329 -14.07 46.05 8.24
N ALA A 330 -14.30 45.82 6.95
CA ALA A 330 -13.39 45.07 6.07
C ALA A 330 -12.02 45.75 5.89
N ALA A 331 -11.90 47.03 6.23
CA ALA A 331 -10.64 47.77 6.23
C ALA A 331 -9.76 47.49 7.47
N ALA A 332 -10.28 46.84 8.52
CA ALA A 332 -9.56 46.67 9.78
C ALA A 332 -8.51 45.54 9.77
N ASP A 333 -8.68 44.51 8.93
CA ASP A 333 -7.70 43.43 8.74
C ASP A 333 -7.86 42.78 7.35
N PRO A 334 -7.00 43.11 6.37
CA PRO A 334 -7.07 42.54 5.02
C PRO A 334 -6.80 41.03 4.98
N ARG A 335 -6.04 40.48 5.93
CA ARG A 335 -5.77 39.03 6.04
C ARG A 335 -7.02 38.29 6.52
N LYS A 336 -7.71 38.82 7.53
CA LYS A 336 -9.00 38.27 8.00
C LYS A 336 -10.05 38.28 6.90
N ALA A 337 -10.18 39.39 6.16
CA ALA A 337 -11.11 39.49 5.04
C ALA A 337 -10.80 38.49 3.91
N PHE A 338 -9.51 38.30 3.59
CA PHE A 338 -9.05 37.32 2.60
C PHE A 338 -9.43 35.89 3.02
N ASN A 339 -9.12 35.51 4.26
CA ASN A 339 -9.44 34.18 4.79
C ASN A 339 -10.96 33.92 4.85
N LYS A 340 -11.75 34.92 5.27
CA LYS A 340 -13.23 34.83 5.24
C LYS A 340 -13.75 34.55 3.84
N THR A 341 -13.21 35.24 2.83
CA THR A 341 -13.56 35.02 1.42
C THR A 341 -13.18 33.62 0.96
N LEU A 342 -11.96 33.17 1.24
CA LEU A 342 -11.49 31.82 0.89
C LEU A 342 -12.38 30.73 1.51
N ILE A 343 -12.68 30.83 2.81
CA ILE A 343 -13.53 29.85 3.51
C ILE A 343 -14.94 29.82 2.89
N ASN A 344 -15.52 30.98 2.58
CA ASN A 344 -16.83 31.05 1.94
C ASN A 344 -16.83 30.37 0.56
N LEU A 345 -15.78 30.58 -0.25
CA LEU A 345 -15.63 29.89 -1.53
C LEU A 345 -15.44 28.39 -1.36
N VAL A 346 -14.67 27.93 -0.36
CA VAL A 346 -14.52 26.50 -0.06
C VAL A 346 -15.85 25.87 0.36
N HIS A 347 -16.64 26.54 1.22
CA HIS A 347 -17.98 26.06 1.56
C HIS A 347 -18.91 26.02 0.33
N GLY A 348 -18.82 27.00 -0.56
CA GLY A 348 -19.59 27.02 -1.79
C GLY A 348 -19.29 25.83 -2.72
N LEU A 349 -18.09 25.23 -2.63
CA LEU A 349 -17.73 24.06 -3.46
C LEU A 349 -18.64 22.86 -3.21
N GLU A 350 -19.32 22.77 -2.07
CA GLU A 350 -20.30 21.72 -1.77
C GLU A 350 -21.32 21.55 -2.91
N GLN A 351 -21.78 22.66 -3.49
CA GLN A 351 -22.78 22.68 -4.57
C GLN A 351 -22.21 22.18 -5.91
N HIS A 352 -20.89 22.13 -6.03
CA HIS A 352 -20.17 21.74 -7.24
C HIS A 352 -19.53 20.35 -7.13
N LEU A 353 -19.56 19.72 -5.94
CA LEU A 353 -19.08 18.34 -5.75
C LEU A 353 -19.85 17.37 -6.65
N SER A 354 -19.12 16.41 -7.21
CA SER A 354 -19.67 15.37 -8.05
C SER A 354 -18.99 14.04 -7.72
N PRO A 355 -19.31 13.42 -6.56
CA PRO A 355 -18.64 12.20 -6.09
C PRO A 355 -18.71 11.07 -7.13
N ASP A 356 -19.86 10.88 -7.80
CA ASP A 356 -20.03 9.85 -8.82
C ASP A 356 -19.01 9.99 -9.97
N LYS A 357 -18.79 11.21 -10.48
CA LYS A 357 -17.81 11.48 -11.55
C LYS A 357 -16.35 11.29 -11.08
N ALA A 358 -16.08 11.42 -9.79
CA ALA A 358 -14.75 11.09 -9.26
C ALA A 358 -14.58 9.58 -9.16
N VAL A 359 -15.60 8.87 -8.66
CA VAL A 359 -15.62 7.41 -8.60
C VAL A 359 -15.51 6.80 -10.00
N ASP A 360 -16.26 7.29 -10.99
CA ASP A 360 -16.18 6.83 -12.38
C ASP A 360 -14.75 6.92 -12.95
N ASN A 361 -14.01 7.99 -12.61
CA ASN A 361 -12.63 8.15 -13.03
C ASN A 361 -11.68 7.16 -12.33
N LEU A 362 -11.83 6.99 -11.01
CA LEU A 362 -11.03 6.00 -10.25
C LEU A 362 -11.28 4.59 -10.79
N VAL A 363 -12.55 4.27 -11.06
CA VAL A 363 -12.97 3.00 -11.64
C VAL A 363 -12.42 2.84 -13.07
N TYR A 364 -12.42 3.90 -13.88
CA TYR A 364 -11.81 3.89 -15.22
C TYR A 364 -10.30 3.59 -15.16
N GLU A 365 -9.56 4.23 -14.26
CA GLU A 365 -8.14 3.98 -14.06
C GLU A 365 -7.87 2.54 -13.60
N PHE A 366 -8.67 2.05 -12.65
CA PHE A 366 -8.65 0.66 -12.22
C PHE A 366 -8.89 -0.31 -13.38
N PHE A 367 -9.94 -0.13 -14.19
CA PHE A 367 -10.25 -1.01 -15.32
C PHE A 367 -9.16 -1.00 -16.40
N ASN A 368 -8.43 0.09 -16.57
CA ASN A 368 -7.31 0.15 -17.51
C ASN A 368 -6.05 -0.59 -17.02
N ALA A 369 -5.89 -0.73 -15.70
CA ALA A 369 -4.67 -1.27 -15.09
C ALA A 369 -4.82 -2.68 -14.50
N ARG A 370 -6.06 -3.13 -14.23
CA ARG A 370 -6.36 -4.45 -13.66
C ARG A 370 -5.97 -5.60 -14.60
N LEU A 371 -5.84 -6.80 -14.03
CA LEU A 371 -5.62 -8.01 -14.84
C LEU A 371 -6.86 -8.32 -15.69
N PRO A 372 -6.67 -8.88 -16.91
CA PRO A 372 -7.79 -9.38 -17.68
C PRO A 372 -8.47 -10.53 -16.93
N PRO A 373 -9.80 -10.74 -17.12
CA PRO A 373 -10.52 -11.85 -16.49
C PRO A 373 -9.81 -13.18 -16.71
N TYR A 374 -9.69 -13.99 -15.66
CA TYR A 374 -9.07 -15.31 -15.79
C TYR A 374 -9.89 -16.22 -16.70
N ALA A 375 -9.22 -16.81 -17.69
CA ALA A 375 -9.83 -17.81 -18.57
C ALA A 375 -8.82 -18.92 -18.87
N LYS A 376 -9.21 -20.16 -18.56
CA LYS A 376 -8.35 -21.35 -18.58
C LYS A 376 -7.72 -21.67 -19.95
N ASP A 377 -8.25 -21.07 -21.04
CA ASP A 377 -7.86 -21.38 -22.43
C ASP A 377 -7.46 -20.16 -23.28
N ILE A 378 -7.32 -18.97 -22.70
CA ILE A 378 -6.79 -17.81 -23.44
C ILE A 378 -5.26 -17.92 -23.49
N LYS A 379 -4.70 -18.32 -24.65
CA LYS A 379 -3.27 -18.15 -24.93
C LYS A 379 -2.91 -16.67 -24.75
N LYS A 380 -2.20 -16.33 -23.67
CA LYS A 380 -1.63 -15.00 -23.45
C LYS A 380 -0.92 -14.57 -24.74
N GLY A 381 -1.43 -13.53 -25.40
CA GLY A 381 -0.95 -13.07 -26.70
C GLY A 381 0.56 -12.82 -26.67
N LYS A 382 1.27 -13.26 -27.72
CA LYS A 382 2.70 -12.97 -27.90
C LYS A 382 2.93 -11.46 -27.79
N LYS A 383 4.00 -11.07 -27.09
CA LYS A 383 4.52 -9.69 -27.06
C LYS A 383 4.58 -9.16 -28.49
N THR A 384 3.69 -8.23 -28.85
CA THR A 384 3.89 -7.36 -30.01
C THR A 384 4.97 -6.37 -29.61
N THR A 385 6.20 -6.65 -30.04
CA THR A 385 7.27 -5.66 -30.09
C THR A 385 6.84 -4.59 -31.09
N PHE A 386 6.46 -3.41 -30.60
CA PHE A 386 6.46 -2.22 -31.44
C PHE A 386 7.93 -1.84 -31.63
N SER A 387 8.37 -1.88 -32.89
CA SER A 387 9.67 -1.44 -33.39
C SER A 387 9.86 0.06 -33.22
#